data_AF-A0A7K2XIZ3-F1
#
_entry.id   AF-A0A7K2XIZ3-F1
#
_cell.length_a   1.000
_cell.length_b   1.000
_cell.length_c   1.000
_cell.angle_alpha   90.00
_cell.angle_beta   90.00
_cell.angle_gamma   90.00
#
_symmetry.space_group_name_H-M   'P 1'
#
loop_
_entity.id
_entity.type
_entity.pdbx_description
1 polymer ?
#
loop_
_entity_poly.entity_id
_entity_poly.type
_entity_poly.pdbx_seq_one_letter_code
_entity_poly.pdbx_strand_id
1 'polypeptide(L)'
;TSATDDGPRARVAALARAYLDFAARNPAVYDAVFRLDGGLAFAREDTPEPLKDAFAALLETLGEVAGDGVHPGLFTEVFWASLHGLATLGRAGRLPPEDAERRTELLVDRLAVL
;
A
#
# COMPACT_ATOMS: atom_id res chain seq x y z
N THR A 1 7.36 -5.36 -26.69
CA THR A 1 7.51 -6.51 -25.77
C THR A 1 6.49 -6.34 -24.68
N SER A 2 5.60 -7.32 -24.50
CA SER A 2 4.33 -7.18 -23.76
C SER A 2 4.54 -6.86 -22.29
N ALA A 3 3.80 -5.88 -21.77
CA ALA A 3 3.83 -5.43 -20.37
C ALA A 3 2.82 -6.17 -19.47
N THR A 4 2.44 -7.42 -19.79
CA THR A 4 1.27 -8.06 -19.15
C THR A 4 1.41 -9.55 -18.88
N ASP A 5 2.57 -10.02 -18.42
CA ASP A 5 2.62 -11.34 -17.76
C ASP A 5 3.59 -11.34 -16.56
N ASP A 6 3.55 -10.25 -15.80
CA ASP A 6 4.20 -10.18 -14.51
C ASP A 6 3.36 -11.02 -13.52
N GLY A 7 3.94 -12.12 -13.04
CA GLY A 7 3.29 -13.02 -12.07
C GLY A 7 2.81 -12.29 -10.80
N PRO A 8 1.97 -12.92 -9.95
CA PRO A 8 1.33 -12.25 -8.82
C PRO A 8 2.29 -11.43 -7.94
N ARG A 9 3.50 -11.94 -7.69
CA ARG A 9 4.56 -11.25 -6.96
C ARG A 9 4.92 -9.90 -7.58
N ALA A 10 5.12 -9.87 -8.90
CA ALA A 10 5.56 -8.69 -9.61
C ALA A 10 4.48 -7.61 -9.63
N ARG A 11 3.19 -7.99 -9.72
CA ARG A 11 2.06 -7.06 -9.55
C ARG A 11 2.02 -6.45 -8.15
N VAL A 12 2.16 -7.25 -7.10
CA VAL A 12 2.19 -6.78 -5.71
C VAL A 12 3.39 -5.85 -5.47
N ALA A 13 4.56 -6.20 -6.00
CA ALA A 13 5.75 -5.36 -5.91
C ALA A 13 5.58 -4.02 -6.65
N ALA A 14 4.96 -4.04 -7.84
CA ALA A 14 4.65 -2.82 -8.58
C ALA A 14 3.68 -1.91 -7.81
N LEU A 15 2.63 -2.48 -7.20
CA LEU A 15 1.69 -1.76 -6.34
C LEU A 15 2.42 -1.14 -5.13
N ALA A 16 3.23 -1.92 -4.43
CA ALA A 16 3.98 -1.45 -3.26
C ALA A 16 4.90 -0.28 -3.61
N ARG A 17 5.65 -0.38 -4.71
CA ARG A 17 6.50 0.69 -5.21
C ARG A 17 5.68 1.92 -5.59
N ALA A 18 4.59 1.76 -6.33
CA ALA A 18 3.73 2.87 -6.75
C ALA A 18 3.17 3.65 -5.54
N TYR A 19 2.76 2.94 -4.48
CA TYR A 19 2.30 3.56 -3.24
C TYR A 19 3.40 4.39 -2.58
N LEU A 20 4.60 3.80 -2.39
CA LEU A 20 5.73 4.46 -1.72
C LEU A 20 6.24 5.65 -2.53
N ASP A 21 6.30 5.51 -3.84
CA ASP A 21 6.64 6.57 -4.78
C ASP A 21 5.64 7.73 -4.73
N PHE A 22 4.34 7.44 -4.67
CA PHE A 22 3.31 8.45 -4.56
C PHE A 22 3.50 9.25 -3.26
N ALA A 23 3.74 8.56 -2.14
CA ALA A 23 3.99 9.18 -0.85
C ALA A 23 5.25 10.07 -0.86
N ALA A 24 6.33 9.61 -1.51
CA ALA A 24 7.57 10.34 -1.62
C ALA A 24 7.47 11.58 -2.54
N ARG A 25 6.76 11.45 -3.67
CA ARG A 25 6.61 12.52 -4.67
C ARG A 25 5.58 13.58 -4.29
N ASN A 26 4.61 13.24 -3.42
CA ASN A 26 3.50 14.13 -3.06
C ASN A 26 3.35 14.30 -1.54
N PRO A 27 4.38 14.73 -0.79
CA PRO A 27 4.37 14.70 0.67
C PRO A 27 3.26 15.55 1.31
N ALA A 28 2.89 16.69 0.70
CA ALA A 28 1.82 17.54 1.20
C ALA A 28 0.42 16.91 1.00
N VAL A 29 0.19 16.27 -0.15
CA VAL A 29 -1.06 15.54 -0.42
C VAL A 29 -1.15 14.31 0.48
N TYR A 30 -0.06 13.56 0.61
CA TYR A 30 0.02 12.40 1.49
C TYR A 30 -0.26 12.79 2.94
N ASP A 31 0.32 13.88 3.43
CA ASP A 31 0.02 14.41 4.76
C ASP A 31 -1.45 14.82 4.90
N ALA A 32 -2.04 15.44 3.87
CA ALA A 32 -3.44 15.85 3.95
C ALA A 32 -4.40 14.67 4.12
N VAL A 33 -4.09 13.52 3.50
CA VAL A 33 -4.90 12.30 3.61
C VAL A 33 -4.82 11.69 5.02
N PHE A 34 -3.67 11.77 5.71
CA PHE A 34 -3.42 10.99 6.94
C PHE A 34 -3.21 11.80 8.23
N ARG A 35 -2.78 13.07 8.15
CA ARG A 35 -2.49 13.92 9.33
C ARG A 35 -3.56 14.93 9.66
N LEU A 36 -4.38 15.32 8.69
CA LEU A 36 -5.45 16.25 8.98
C LEU A 36 -6.59 15.46 9.61
N ASP A 37 -6.80 15.69 10.91
CA ASP A 37 -7.99 15.35 11.70
C ASP A 37 -9.27 16.03 11.15
N GLY A 38 -9.29 16.36 9.86
CA GLY A 38 -10.22 17.26 9.18
C GLY A 38 -11.58 16.63 8.85
N GLY A 39 -11.99 15.59 9.58
CA GLY A 39 -13.30 14.97 9.43
C GLY A 39 -13.48 14.06 8.22
N LEU A 40 -12.39 13.63 7.57
CA LEU A 40 -12.48 12.60 6.53
C LEU A 40 -12.87 11.26 7.16
N ALA A 41 -14.02 10.75 6.75
CA ALA A 41 -14.47 9.42 7.10
C ALA A 41 -13.57 8.37 6.43
N PHE A 42 -13.08 7.41 7.21
CA PHE A 42 -12.37 6.23 6.72
C PHE A 42 -13.09 4.98 7.19
N ALA A 43 -13.18 3.96 6.33
CA ALA A 43 -13.86 2.70 6.63
C ALA A 43 -15.32 2.88 7.12
N ARG A 44 -15.99 3.93 6.64
CA ARG A 44 -17.41 4.23 6.90
C ARG A 44 -18.18 4.41 5.59
N GLU A 45 -19.50 4.33 5.66
CA GLU A 45 -20.38 4.55 4.50
C GLU A 45 -20.19 5.95 3.87
N ASP A 46 -19.95 6.96 4.71
CA ASP A 46 -19.71 8.35 4.30
C ASP A 46 -18.24 8.65 3.91
N THR A 47 -17.40 7.62 3.75
CA THR A 47 -16.06 7.77 3.17
C THR A 47 -16.17 8.35 1.76
N PRO A 48 -15.46 9.44 1.41
CA PRO A 48 -15.46 9.98 0.06
C PRO A 48 -15.12 8.93 -1.01
N GLU A 49 -15.86 8.89 -2.11
CA GLU A 49 -15.67 7.95 -3.22
C GLU A 49 -14.21 7.80 -3.68
N PRO A 50 -13.40 8.87 -3.83
CA PRO A 50 -12.00 8.71 -4.22
C PRO A 50 -11.17 7.86 -3.25
N LEU A 51 -11.51 7.86 -1.95
CA LEU A 51 -10.83 7.03 -0.95
C LEU A 51 -11.32 5.57 -1.02
N LYS A 52 -12.60 5.36 -1.30
CA LYS A 52 -13.16 4.02 -1.55
C LYS A 52 -12.51 3.40 -2.80
N ASP A 53 -12.41 4.16 -3.88
CA ASP A 53 -11.80 3.72 -5.15
C ASP A 53 -10.31 3.40 -4.96
N ALA A 54 -9.58 4.25 -4.23
CA ALA A 54 -8.18 4.00 -3.92
C ALA A 54 -7.98 2.70 -3.12
N PHE A 55 -8.85 2.43 -2.13
CA PHE A 55 -8.79 1.19 -1.37
C PHE A 55 -9.20 -0.03 -2.21
N ALA A 56 -10.23 0.12 -3.06
CA ALA A 56 -10.67 -0.95 -3.97
C ALA A 56 -9.55 -1.38 -4.94
N ALA A 57 -8.76 -0.43 -5.45
CA ALA A 57 -7.61 -0.73 -6.29
C ALA A 57 -6.52 -1.53 -5.54
N LEU A 58 -6.32 -1.27 -4.24
CA LEU A 58 -5.42 -2.08 -3.41
C LEU A 58 -5.98 -3.49 -3.23
N LEU A 59 -7.28 -3.60 -2.90
CA LEU A 59 -7.96 -4.86 -2.66
C LEU A 59 -7.96 -5.77 -3.89
N GLU A 60 -8.14 -5.22 -5.08
CA GLU A 60 -8.13 -5.98 -6.34
C GLU A 60 -6.81 -6.74 -6.52
N THR A 61 -5.68 -6.10 -6.27
CA THR A 61 -4.36 -6.73 -6.45
C THR A 61 -3.97 -7.60 -5.24
N LEU A 62 -4.23 -7.12 -4.03
CA LEU A 62 -3.79 -7.80 -2.80
C LEU A 62 -4.69 -8.97 -2.41
N GLY A 63 -5.96 -8.94 -2.81
CA GLY A 63 -6.91 -10.02 -2.55
C GLY A 63 -6.53 -11.33 -3.23
N GLU A 64 -5.88 -11.26 -4.39
CA GLU A 64 -5.39 -12.44 -5.13
C GLU A 64 -4.27 -13.20 -4.40
N VAL A 65 -3.58 -12.54 -3.47
CA VAL A 65 -2.39 -13.08 -2.78
C VAL A 65 -2.57 -13.18 -1.26
N ALA A 66 -3.80 -13.02 -0.77
CA ALA A 66 -4.10 -13.09 0.67
C ALA A 66 -3.88 -14.49 1.27
N GLY A 67 -3.99 -15.53 0.45
CA GLY A 67 -3.91 -16.93 0.85
C GLY A 67 -5.23 -17.51 1.39
N ASP A 68 -5.28 -18.82 1.52
CA ASP A 68 -6.48 -19.56 1.95
C ASP A 68 -6.85 -19.23 3.41
N GLY A 69 -8.16 -19.02 3.65
CA GLY A 69 -8.69 -18.75 4.99
C GLY A 69 -8.42 -17.34 5.52
N VAL A 70 -7.80 -16.46 4.73
CA VAL A 70 -7.57 -15.05 5.08
C VAL A 70 -8.64 -14.18 4.41
N HIS A 71 -9.28 -13.30 5.17
CA HIS A 71 -10.24 -12.35 4.60
C HIS A 71 -9.50 -11.29 3.74
N PRO A 72 -9.79 -11.16 2.44
CA PRO A 72 -9.04 -10.27 1.53
C PRO A 72 -8.99 -8.80 1.99
N GLY A 73 -10.09 -8.31 2.58
CA GLY A 73 -10.15 -6.96 3.15
C GLY A 73 -9.18 -6.75 4.31
N LEU A 74 -9.11 -7.71 5.25
CA LEU A 74 -8.22 -7.60 6.40
C LEU A 74 -6.75 -7.72 5.97
N PHE A 75 -6.47 -8.59 4.99
CA PHE A 75 -5.16 -8.68 4.38
C PHE A 75 -4.72 -7.35 3.75
N THR A 76 -5.62 -6.73 2.97
CA THR A 76 -5.41 -5.43 2.33
C THR A 76 -5.11 -4.34 3.36
N GLU A 77 -5.87 -4.29 4.45
CA GLU A 77 -5.64 -3.34 5.56
C GLU A 77 -4.25 -3.50 6.19
N VAL A 78 -3.81 -4.74 6.48
CA VAL A 78 -2.51 -5.01 7.10
C VAL A 78 -1.35 -4.69 6.16
N PHE A 79 -1.48 -5.06 4.88
CA PHE A 79 -0.48 -4.76 3.87
C PHE A 79 -0.35 -3.24 3.67
N TRP A 80 -1.49 -2.54 3.55
CA TRP A 80 -1.54 -1.09 3.41
C TRP A 80 -0.98 -0.37 4.65
N ALA A 81 -1.29 -0.83 5.86
CA ALA A 81 -0.72 -0.29 7.09
C ALA A 81 0.82 -0.44 7.13
N SER A 82 1.34 -1.55 6.62
CA SER A 82 2.78 -1.79 6.50
C SER A 82 3.43 -0.81 5.51
N LEU A 83 2.82 -0.59 4.34
CA LEU A 83 3.28 0.42 3.37
C LEU A 83 3.25 1.84 3.97
N HIS A 84 2.17 2.18 4.68
CA HIS A 84 2.03 3.46 5.36
C HIS A 84 3.14 3.66 6.41
N GLY A 85 3.45 2.61 7.18
CA GLY A 85 4.57 2.61 8.12
C GLY A 85 5.92 2.88 7.46
N LEU A 86 6.21 2.20 6.33
CA LEU A 86 7.44 2.42 5.56
C LEU A 86 7.52 3.85 5.01
N ALA A 87 6.43 4.37 4.44
CA ALA A 87 6.37 5.74 3.91
C ALA A 87 6.59 6.78 5.02
N THR A 88 5.86 6.66 6.13
CA THR A 88 5.88 7.62 7.24
C THR A 88 7.23 7.60 7.96
N LEU A 89 7.77 6.42 8.30
CA LEU A 89 9.05 6.30 8.99
C LEU A 89 10.23 6.66 8.06
N GLY A 90 10.18 6.26 6.79
CA GLY A 90 11.19 6.59 5.79
C GLY A 90 11.30 8.10 5.59
N ARG A 91 10.17 8.79 5.40
CA ARG A 91 10.15 10.26 5.28
C ARG A 91 10.63 10.97 6.54
N ALA A 92 10.35 10.43 7.71
CA ALA A 92 10.82 11.00 8.98
C ALA A 92 12.31 10.74 9.27
N GLY A 93 13.05 10.10 8.35
CA GLY A 93 14.45 9.72 8.54
C GLY A 93 14.65 8.68 9.65
N ARG A 94 13.59 7.93 9.98
CA ARG A 94 13.60 6.88 11.02
C ARG A 94 13.92 5.51 10.46
N LEU A 95 14.19 5.42 9.16
CA LEU A 95 14.68 4.23 8.49
C LEU A 95 15.86 4.62 7.58
N PRO A 96 16.95 3.83 7.54
CA PRO A 96 18.05 4.06 6.61
C PRO A 96 17.57 4.07 5.13
N PRO A 97 17.87 5.08 4.31
CA PRO A 97 17.38 5.14 2.94
C PRO A 97 17.94 4.03 2.03
N GLU A 98 19.14 3.51 2.31
CA GLU A 98 19.85 2.51 1.51
C GLU A 98 19.12 1.16 1.41
N ASP A 99 18.28 0.82 2.38
CA ASP A 99 17.52 -0.43 2.40
C ASP A 99 16.04 -0.24 1.99
N ALA A 100 15.65 0.90 1.42
CA ALA A 100 14.24 1.17 1.07
C ALA A 100 13.65 0.11 0.13
N GLU A 101 14.37 -0.23 -0.95
CA GLU A 101 13.93 -1.26 -1.89
C GLU A 101 13.91 -2.64 -1.23
N ARG A 102 14.95 -3.00 -0.47
CA ARG A 102 15.05 -4.27 0.24
C ARG A 102 13.91 -4.48 1.24
N ARG A 103 13.45 -3.42 1.92
CA ARG A 103 12.26 -3.49 2.79
C ARG A 103 10.98 -3.70 2.01
N THR A 104 10.85 -3.08 0.84
CA THR A 104 9.70 -3.26 -0.04
C THR A 104 9.62 -4.69 -0.53
N GLU A 105 10.73 -5.25 -1.02
CA GLU A 105 10.83 -6.65 -1.43
C GLU A 105 10.53 -7.60 -0.26
N LEU A 106 11.12 -7.34 0.91
CA LEU A 106 10.87 -8.15 2.11
C LEU A 106 9.39 -8.12 2.52
N LEU A 107 8.72 -6.97 2.43
CA LEU A 107 7.29 -6.86 2.73
C LEU A 107 6.47 -7.73 1.77
N VAL A 108 6.73 -7.61 0.46
CA VAL A 108 6.06 -8.40 -0.58
C VAL A 108 6.27 -9.89 -0.34
N ASP A 109 7.51 -10.31 -0.14
CA ASP A 109 7.88 -11.72 0.01
C ASP A 109 7.38 -12.35 1.32
N ARG A 110 7.06 -11.55 2.34
CA ARG A 110 6.59 -12.05 3.64
C ARG A 110 5.09 -12.04 3.81
N LEU A 111 4.38 -11.16 3.12
CA LEU A 111 2.93 -11.06 3.26
C LEU A 111 2.18 -11.70 2.09
N ALA A 112 2.65 -11.52 0.85
CA ALA A 112 1.96 -12.13 -0.28
C ALA A 112 2.17 -13.66 -0.27
N VAL A 113 1.07 -14.39 -0.34
CA VAL A 113 1.08 -15.84 -0.59
C VAL A 113 1.12 -16.02 -2.10
N LEU A 114 2.25 -16.54 -2.60
CA LEU A 114 2.64 -16.56 -4.00
C LEU A 114 2.97 -17.97 -4.50
#